data_AF-A0A0S8AF81-F1
#
_entry.id   AF-A0A0S8AF81-F1
#
_cell.length_a   1.000
_cell.length_b   1.000
_cell.length_c   1.000
_cell.angle_alpha   90.00
_cell.angle_beta   90.00
_cell.angle_gamma   90.00
#
_symmetry.space_group_name_H-M   'P 1'
#
loop_
_entity.id
_entity.type
_entity.pdbx_description
1 polymer ?
#
loop_
_entity_poly.entity_id
_entity_poly.type
_entity_poly.pdbx_seq_one_letter_code
_entity_poly.pdbx_strand_id
1 'polypeptide(L)'
;MNDLVPDTSRIDRAALERIIKRAAELQTVERDIGEGLTEQELLQLGQDVGIPGRYLQQALLEEQSRAVILAEPGLAAWLAGPRYVVAQRSVPGSVDGVRAALNHWMTEGELLTVRRRFPDRTSWEPRRDMMASLKRGLEVGGRPYRLARAREIIGQVSRLDDTTCLVQLLADLSNTRRGHLGGAATLAGSGAVATTIGITLGVMLPIALLPAGIGLVAGAALARRRIGHVEQLQVSLEQVLDRLEHGEVRPDGSGGRGLGTFERLAREIRRSLGT
;
A
#
# COMPACT_ATOMS: atom_id res chain seq x y z
N MET A 1 53.73 32.46 37.31
CA MET A 1 52.88 33.42 36.55
C MET A 1 52.62 32.76 35.20
N ASN A 2 51.65 31.85 34.99
CA ASN A 2 50.22 31.81 35.35
C ASN A 2 49.49 33.12 35.05
N ASP A 3 49.32 33.47 33.77
CA ASP A 3 48.26 34.36 33.28
C ASP A 3 48.19 34.32 31.73
N LEU A 4 47.63 33.25 31.19
CA LEU A 4 47.22 33.15 29.78
C LEU A 4 45.79 32.58 29.68
N VAL A 5 44.90 33.08 30.54
CA VAL A 5 43.45 32.97 30.30
C VAL A 5 43.03 34.31 29.66
N PRO A 6 42.78 34.36 28.34
CA PRO A 6 42.39 35.59 27.66
C PRO A 6 40.97 36.03 28.06
N ASP A 7 40.85 37.33 28.31
CA ASP A 7 39.64 38.08 28.65
C ASP A 7 38.57 37.97 27.54
N THR A 8 37.41 37.44 27.89
CA THR A 8 36.33 36.94 27.01
C THR A 8 35.38 38.03 26.50
N SER A 9 35.85 39.24 26.18
CA SER A 9 34.93 40.36 25.94
C SER A 9 34.78 40.85 24.50
N ARG A 10 35.64 40.50 23.54
CA ARG A 10 35.40 40.81 22.11
C ARG A 10 35.95 39.75 21.14
N ILE A 11 35.06 39.17 20.33
CA ILE A 11 35.41 38.20 19.27
C ILE A 11 35.94 38.97 18.05
N ASP A 12 37.22 38.77 17.72
CA ASP A 12 37.82 39.31 16.48
C ASP A 12 37.19 38.66 15.23
N ARG A 13 37.21 39.36 14.09
CA ARG A 13 36.64 38.91 12.82
C ARG A 13 37.17 37.54 12.38
N ALA A 14 38.47 37.30 12.57
CA ALA A 14 39.07 35.99 12.28
C ALA A 14 38.61 34.89 13.26
N ALA A 15 38.29 35.24 14.51
CA ALA A 15 37.69 34.32 15.47
C ALA A 15 36.21 34.05 15.11
N LEU A 16 35.47 35.07 14.68
CA LEU A 16 34.10 34.94 14.21
C LEU A 16 34.01 34.04 12.98
N GLU A 17 34.88 34.21 11.99
CA GLU A 17 34.91 33.35 10.79
C GLU A 17 35.25 31.89 11.13
N ARG A 18 36.16 31.66 12.09
CA ARG A 18 36.46 30.31 12.59
C ARG A 18 35.27 29.70 13.33
N ILE A 19 34.56 30.49 14.14
CA ILE A 19 33.35 30.04 14.85
C ILE A 19 32.22 29.74 13.87
N ILE A 20 31.98 30.60 12.87
CA ILE A 20 30.96 30.39 11.84
C ILE A 20 31.29 29.16 11.01
N LYS A 21 32.55 29.00 10.59
CA LYS A 21 33.00 27.81 9.86
C LYS A 21 32.81 26.54 10.71
N ARG A 22 33.17 26.59 12.00
CA ARG A 22 33.01 25.47 12.92
C ARG A 22 31.54 25.15 13.20
N ALA A 23 30.69 26.17 13.34
CA ALA A 23 29.25 26.00 13.50
C ALA A 23 28.60 25.41 12.25
N ALA A 24 29.05 25.80 11.05
CA ALA A 24 28.61 25.22 9.79
C ALA A 24 29.07 23.76 9.61
N GLU A 25 30.27 23.43 10.05
CA GLU A 25 30.76 22.03 10.12
C GLU A 25 29.90 21.20 11.10
N LEU A 26 29.58 21.73 12.28
CA LEU A 26 28.71 21.05 13.26
C LEU A 26 27.27 20.86 12.73
N GLN A 27 26.73 21.86 12.04
CA GLN A 27 25.40 21.77 11.42
C GLN A 27 25.35 20.76 10.25
N THR A 28 26.50 20.46 9.65
CA THR A 28 26.62 19.45 8.58
C THR A 28 26.75 18.04 9.16
N VAL A 29 27.42 17.89 10.32
CA VAL A 29 27.48 16.63 11.08
C VAL A 29 26.13 16.29 11.72
N GLU A 30 25.33 17.29 12.11
CA GLU A 30 23.99 17.09 12.67
C GLU A 30 22.95 16.65 11.62
N ARG A 31 23.20 16.93 10.34
CA ARG A 31 22.41 16.42 9.21
C ARG A 31 22.65 14.93 8.90
N ASP A 32 23.63 14.28 9.53
CA ASP A 32 24.01 12.87 9.32
C ASP A 32 23.50 11.95 10.47
N ILE A 33 22.97 12.52 11.55
CA ILE A 33 22.55 11.77 12.76
C ILE A 33 21.29 10.91 12.51
N GLY A 34 20.61 11.11 11.38
CA GLY A 34 19.42 10.34 11.00
C GLY A 34 19.61 9.34 9.86
N GLU A 35 20.75 9.34 9.16
CA GLU A 35 21.00 8.41 8.06
C GLU A 35 21.75 7.18 8.57
N GLY A 36 21.07 6.02 8.61
CA GLY A 36 21.70 4.73 8.91
C GLY A 36 21.60 4.23 10.36
N LEU A 37 20.83 4.90 11.23
CA LEU A 37 20.49 4.37 12.55
C LEU A 37 19.73 3.05 12.42
N THR A 38 20.22 2.01 13.10
CA THR A 38 19.50 0.74 13.21
C THR A 38 18.33 0.87 14.19
N GLU A 39 17.32 0.01 14.04
CA GLU A 39 16.11 0.03 14.89
C GLU A 39 16.43 -0.04 16.39
N GLN A 40 17.45 -0.83 16.76
CA GLN A 40 17.89 -0.99 18.14
C GLN A 40 18.56 0.27 18.70
N GLU A 41 19.36 0.96 17.90
CA GLU A 41 20.03 2.22 18.29
C GLU A 41 19.01 3.34 18.46
N LEU A 42 17.99 3.39 17.59
CA LEU A 42 16.89 4.34 17.74
C LEU A 42 16.10 4.08 19.03
N LEU A 43 15.83 2.81 19.36
CA LEU A 43 15.12 2.43 20.59
C LEU A 43 15.90 2.79 21.86
N GLN A 44 17.22 2.66 21.86
CA GLN A 44 18.08 3.09 22.97
C GLN A 44 18.12 4.61 23.09
N LEU A 45 18.29 5.32 21.96
CA LEU A 45 18.27 6.79 21.94
C LEU A 45 16.93 7.33 22.45
N GLY A 46 15.82 6.71 22.06
CA GLY A 46 14.47 7.04 22.55
C GLY A 46 14.34 6.87 24.07
N GLN A 47 14.94 5.83 24.64
CA GLN A 47 14.97 5.63 26.10
C GLN A 47 15.79 6.71 26.80
N ASP A 48 16.93 7.12 26.23
CA ASP A 48 17.81 8.15 26.80
C ASP A 48 17.15 9.53 26.85
N VAL A 49 16.23 9.82 25.91
CA VAL A 49 15.44 11.06 25.91
C VAL A 49 14.09 10.93 26.64
N GLY A 50 13.82 9.79 27.28
CA GLY A 50 12.63 9.56 28.09
C GLY A 50 11.37 9.19 27.30
N ILE A 51 11.49 8.79 26.03
CA ILE A 51 10.38 8.27 25.23
C ILE A 51 10.20 6.77 25.51
N PRO A 52 9.02 6.33 26.00
CA PRO A 52 8.77 4.91 26.23
C PRO A 52 8.90 4.08 24.95
N GLY A 53 9.63 2.97 25.02
CA GLY A 53 9.94 2.11 23.85
C GLY A 53 8.72 1.67 23.05
N ARG A 54 7.55 1.52 23.68
CA ARG A 54 6.27 1.20 22.99
C ARG A 54 5.86 2.26 21.96
N TYR A 55 6.05 3.55 22.27
CA TYR A 55 5.68 4.63 21.34
C TYR A 55 6.69 4.74 20.21
N LEU A 56 7.96 4.44 20.50
CA LEU A 56 9.01 4.43 19.48
C LEU A 56 8.87 3.25 18.51
N GLN A 57 8.55 2.05 19.02
CA GLN A 57 8.22 0.88 18.21
C GLN A 57 6.99 1.13 17.34
N GLN A 58 5.96 1.75 17.90
CA GLN A 58 4.79 2.16 17.14
C GLN A 58 5.17 3.15 16.03
N ALA A 59 5.93 4.20 16.36
CA ALA A 59 6.38 5.20 15.38
C ALA A 59 7.29 4.59 14.30
N LEU A 60 8.14 3.63 14.64
CA LEU A 60 8.98 2.88 13.70
C LEU A 60 8.14 2.05 12.73
N LEU A 61 7.12 1.34 13.22
CA LEU A 61 6.19 0.58 12.37
C LEU A 61 5.34 1.51 11.50
N GLU A 62 4.93 2.66 12.04
CA GLU A 62 4.23 3.70 11.29
C GLU A 62 5.13 4.33 10.21
N GLU A 63 6.42 4.54 10.47
CA GLU A 63 7.37 5.11 9.50
C GLU A 63 7.79 4.09 8.44
N GLN A 64 8.04 2.84 8.81
CA GLN A 64 8.33 1.76 7.87
C GLN A 64 7.13 1.51 6.95
N SER A 65 5.91 1.55 7.49
CA SER A 65 4.69 1.45 6.68
C SER A 65 4.48 2.69 5.80
N ARG A 66 4.78 3.89 6.30
CA ARG A 66 4.76 5.16 5.56
C ARG A 66 5.78 5.19 4.42
N ALA A 67 7.00 4.67 4.62
CA ALA A 67 8.03 4.58 3.58
C ALA A 67 7.60 3.64 2.42
N VAL A 68 6.87 2.57 2.72
CA VAL A 68 6.24 1.70 1.71
C VAL A 68 5.10 2.41 0.97
N ILE A 69 4.40 3.35 1.63
CA ILE A 69 3.32 4.17 1.06
C ILE A 69 3.85 5.31 0.17
N LEU A 70 4.99 5.93 0.51
CA LEU A 70 5.51 7.13 -0.17
C LEU A 70 6.46 6.87 -1.36
N ALA A 71 6.92 5.64 -1.60
CA ALA A 71 7.96 5.39 -2.61
C ALA A 71 7.40 5.23 -4.03
N GLU A 72 7.21 6.35 -4.73
CA GLU A 72 7.73 6.63 -6.09
C GLU A 72 7.18 7.97 -6.62
N PRO A 73 7.74 9.13 -6.23
CA PRO A 73 7.46 10.37 -6.97
C PRO A 73 7.96 10.24 -8.42
N GLY A 74 7.11 10.54 -9.41
CA GLY A 74 7.54 10.56 -10.81
C GLY A 74 6.42 10.38 -11.84
N LEU A 75 6.74 10.64 -13.10
CA LEU A 75 5.81 10.50 -14.23
C LEU A 75 5.23 9.09 -14.35
N ALA A 76 5.99 8.06 -13.97
CA ALA A 76 5.51 6.67 -13.99
C ALA A 76 4.39 6.42 -12.95
N ALA A 77 4.51 6.97 -11.74
CA ALA A 77 3.47 6.88 -10.73
C ALA A 77 2.25 7.73 -11.07
N TRP A 78 2.46 8.93 -11.63
CA TRP A 78 1.37 9.78 -12.14
C TRP A 78 0.60 9.09 -13.28
N LEU A 79 1.31 8.46 -14.21
CA LEU A 79 0.72 7.83 -15.39
C LEU A 79 0.06 6.48 -15.06
N ALA A 80 0.73 5.63 -14.29
CA ALA A 80 0.33 4.24 -14.09
C ALA A 80 -0.27 3.95 -12.70
N GLY A 81 -0.27 4.92 -11.79
CA GLY A 81 -0.70 4.75 -10.41
C GLY A 81 0.40 4.16 -9.50
N PRO A 82 0.15 4.10 -8.18
CA PRO A 82 1.09 3.55 -7.22
C PRO A 82 1.29 2.05 -7.45
N ARG A 83 2.49 1.58 -7.12
CA ARG A 83 2.83 0.15 -7.19
C ARG A 83 2.23 -0.63 -6.02
N TYR A 84 2.10 0.01 -4.86
CA TYR A 84 1.61 -0.59 -3.64
C TYR A 84 0.49 0.26 -3.05
N VAL A 85 -0.53 -0.41 -2.50
CA VAL A 85 -1.54 0.22 -1.66
C VAL A 85 -1.48 -0.46 -0.31
N VAL A 86 -1.39 0.33 0.76
CA VAL A 86 -1.27 -0.18 2.12
C VAL A 86 -2.43 0.34 2.95
N ALA A 87 -2.97 -0.53 3.80
CA ALA A 87 -3.91 -0.15 4.86
C ALA A 87 -3.43 -0.77 6.17
N GLN A 88 -3.61 -0.04 7.27
CA GLN A 88 -3.22 -0.51 8.60
C GLN A 88 -4.26 -0.10 9.63
N ARG A 89 -4.50 -0.96 10.61
CA ARG A 89 -5.40 -0.68 11.73
C ARG A 89 -5.06 -1.53 12.96
N SER A 90 -5.26 -0.95 14.14
CA SER A 90 -5.26 -1.69 15.40
C SER A 90 -6.58 -2.43 15.57
N VAL A 91 -6.50 -3.74 15.81
CA VAL A 91 -7.65 -4.64 15.91
C VAL A 91 -7.62 -5.34 17.27
N PRO A 92 -8.72 -5.38 18.02
CA PRO A 92 -8.78 -6.09 19.29
C PRO A 92 -8.71 -7.61 19.07
N GLY A 93 -7.93 -8.30 19.89
CA GLY A 93 -7.83 -9.76 19.90
C GLY A 93 -6.40 -10.27 20.00
N SER A 94 -6.28 -11.61 20.08
CA SER A 94 -4.98 -12.28 20.04
C SER A 94 -4.47 -12.38 18.61
N VAL A 95 -3.14 -12.41 18.45
CA VAL A 95 -2.47 -12.52 17.14
C VAL A 95 -3.00 -13.73 16.36
N ASP A 96 -3.16 -14.88 17.01
CA ASP A 96 -3.63 -16.10 16.36
C ASP A 96 -5.10 -16.02 15.93
N GLY A 97 -5.96 -15.42 16.76
CA GLY A 97 -7.37 -15.23 16.46
C GLY A 97 -7.58 -14.28 15.28
N VAL A 98 -6.91 -13.13 15.31
CA VAL A 98 -6.96 -12.13 14.24
C VAL A 98 -6.38 -12.69 12.94
N ARG A 99 -5.27 -13.43 13.01
CA ARG A 99 -4.66 -14.09 11.85
C ARG A 99 -5.58 -15.14 11.22
N ALA A 100 -6.28 -15.93 12.03
CA ALA A 100 -7.24 -16.92 11.55
C ALA A 100 -8.44 -16.24 10.86
N ALA A 101 -9.00 -15.20 11.50
CA ALA A 101 -10.11 -14.43 10.95
C ALA A 101 -9.74 -13.75 9.63
N LEU A 102 -8.56 -13.12 9.57
CA LEU A 102 -8.03 -12.52 8.35
C LEU A 102 -7.89 -13.56 7.22
N ASN A 103 -7.29 -14.73 7.52
CA ASN A 103 -7.12 -15.77 6.51
C ASN A 103 -8.46 -16.31 5.99
N HIS A 104 -9.46 -16.44 6.85
CA HIS A 104 -10.81 -16.83 6.46
C HIS A 104 -11.44 -15.79 5.52
N TRP A 105 -11.40 -14.51 5.89
CA TRP A 105 -11.92 -13.41 5.05
C TRP A 105 -11.26 -13.32 3.69
N MET A 106 -9.93 -13.44 3.64
CA MET A 106 -9.17 -13.40 2.38
C MET A 106 -9.54 -14.56 1.45
N THR A 107 -9.77 -15.76 2.00
CA THR A 107 -10.04 -16.97 1.21
C THR A 107 -11.50 -17.07 0.78
N GLU A 108 -12.44 -16.91 1.71
CA GLU A 108 -13.87 -17.11 1.47
C GLU A 108 -14.56 -15.83 0.97
N GLY A 109 -14.20 -14.68 1.53
CA GLY A 109 -14.84 -13.39 1.24
C GLY A 109 -14.38 -12.75 -0.07
N GLU A 110 -13.09 -12.88 -0.38
CA GLU A 110 -12.44 -12.18 -1.51
C GLU A 110 -11.91 -13.13 -2.60
N LEU A 111 -12.19 -14.44 -2.47
CA LEU A 111 -11.79 -15.49 -3.42
C LEU A 111 -10.28 -15.49 -3.71
N LEU A 112 -9.47 -15.31 -2.67
CA LEU A 112 -8.02 -15.41 -2.76
C LEU A 112 -7.57 -16.82 -2.36
N THR A 113 -6.36 -17.20 -2.75
CA THR A 113 -5.71 -18.43 -2.30
C THR A 113 -4.40 -18.08 -1.61
N VAL A 114 -4.04 -18.85 -0.58
CA VAL A 114 -2.77 -18.67 0.11
C VAL A 114 -1.64 -19.07 -0.84
N ARG A 115 -0.74 -18.13 -1.12
CA ARG A 115 0.44 -18.38 -1.94
C ARG A 115 1.62 -18.84 -1.08
N ARG A 116 1.85 -18.16 0.05
CA ARG A 116 2.92 -18.50 0.99
C ARG A 116 2.58 -18.06 2.42
N ARG A 117 2.98 -18.85 3.41
CA ARG A 117 2.92 -18.48 4.83
C ARG A 117 4.33 -18.29 5.37
N PHE A 118 4.53 -17.21 6.11
CA PHE A 118 5.72 -16.92 6.92
C PHE A 118 5.28 -16.84 8.40
N PRO A 119 6.21 -16.82 9.36
CA PRO A 119 5.87 -16.77 10.79
C PRO A 119 5.06 -15.53 11.21
N ASP A 120 5.31 -14.40 10.55
CA ASP A 120 4.79 -13.06 10.82
C ASP A 120 3.79 -12.58 9.76
N ARG A 121 3.93 -13.04 8.51
CA ARG A 121 3.14 -12.58 7.36
C ARG A 121 2.56 -13.73 6.53
N THR A 122 1.41 -13.51 5.92
CA THR A 122 0.81 -14.42 4.93
C THR A 122 0.63 -13.67 3.62
N SER A 123 0.95 -14.33 2.50
CA SER A 123 0.67 -13.80 1.17
C SER A 123 -0.45 -14.57 0.49
N TRP A 124 -1.37 -13.82 -0.12
CA TRP A 124 -2.49 -14.34 -0.89
C TRP A 124 -2.39 -13.86 -2.32
N GLU A 125 -2.78 -14.70 -3.26
CA GLU A 125 -2.93 -14.35 -4.66
C GLU A 125 -4.37 -14.57 -5.12
N PRO A 126 -4.85 -13.86 -6.15
CA PRO A 126 -6.17 -14.10 -6.70
C PRO A 126 -6.32 -15.54 -7.18
N ARG A 127 -7.38 -16.21 -6.75
CA ARG A 127 -7.68 -17.57 -7.21
C ARG A 127 -7.91 -17.57 -8.72
N ARG A 128 -7.27 -18.49 -9.45
CA ARG A 128 -7.31 -18.54 -10.92
C ARG A 128 -8.33 -19.52 -11.50
N ASP A 129 -9.06 -20.22 -10.64
CA ASP A 129 -10.03 -21.23 -11.06
C ASP A 129 -11.13 -20.59 -11.95
N MET A 130 -11.58 -21.32 -12.98
CA MET A 130 -12.62 -20.85 -13.92
C MET A 130 -13.87 -20.34 -13.18
N MET A 131 -14.30 -21.04 -12.13
CA MET A 131 -15.45 -20.67 -11.32
C MET A 131 -15.23 -19.35 -10.54
N ALA A 132 -14.03 -19.13 -10.01
CA ALA A 132 -13.68 -17.88 -9.32
C ALA A 132 -13.58 -16.70 -10.31
N SER A 133 -13.15 -16.97 -11.54
CA SER A 133 -13.12 -15.98 -12.62
C SER A 133 -14.53 -15.61 -13.09
N LEU A 134 -15.44 -16.58 -13.20
CA LEU A 134 -16.85 -16.35 -13.51
C LEU A 134 -17.59 -15.56 -12.43
N LYS A 135 -17.45 -15.96 -11.14
CA LYS A 135 -18.07 -15.24 -10.02
C LYS A 135 -17.62 -13.78 -9.95
N ARG A 136 -16.34 -13.51 -10.24
CA ARG A 136 -15.79 -12.14 -10.30
C ARG A 136 -16.27 -11.36 -11.51
N GLY A 137 -16.27 -11.96 -12.70
CA GLY A 137 -16.68 -11.27 -13.94
C GLY A 137 -18.17 -10.93 -13.97
N LEU A 138 -19.00 -11.71 -13.28
CA LEU A 138 -20.44 -11.53 -13.18
C LEU A 138 -20.89 -10.85 -11.87
N GLU A 139 -19.95 -10.40 -11.02
CA GLU A 139 -20.21 -9.82 -9.68
C GLU A 139 -21.21 -10.62 -8.84
N VAL A 140 -21.17 -11.95 -8.97
CA VAL A 140 -22.12 -12.87 -8.34
C VAL A 140 -21.99 -12.78 -6.82
N GLY A 141 -23.10 -12.45 -6.14
CA GLY A 141 -23.11 -12.16 -4.70
C GLY A 141 -23.07 -10.67 -4.36
N GLY A 142 -23.18 -9.78 -5.36
CA GLY A 142 -23.30 -8.33 -5.16
C GLY A 142 -22.00 -7.68 -4.67
N ARG A 143 -20.85 -8.32 -4.91
CA ARG A 143 -19.55 -7.87 -4.44
C ARG A 143 -18.60 -7.65 -5.62
N PRO A 144 -17.89 -6.51 -5.65
CA PRO A 144 -17.00 -6.16 -6.76
C PRO A 144 -15.62 -6.86 -6.74
N TYR A 145 -15.36 -7.75 -5.76
CA TYR A 145 -14.13 -8.55 -5.62
C TYR A 145 -12.83 -7.78 -5.96
N ARG A 146 -12.70 -6.57 -5.43
CA ARG A 146 -11.70 -5.59 -5.89
C ARG A 146 -10.28 -6.01 -5.53
N LEU A 147 -10.11 -6.70 -4.40
CA LEU A 147 -8.83 -7.23 -3.95
C LEU A 147 -8.24 -8.26 -4.93
N ALA A 148 -9.09 -8.98 -5.64
CA ALA A 148 -8.68 -9.98 -6.63
C ALA A 148 -8.06 -9.38 -7.91
N ARG A 149 -8.03 -8.04 -8.04
CA ARG A 149 -7.30 -7.33 -9.11
C ARG A 149 -5.82 -7.11 -8.78
N ALA A 150 -5.47 -7.11 -7.49
CA ALA A 150 -4.08 -7.04 -7.06
C ALA A 150 -3.34 -8.32 -7.49
N ARG A 151 -2.06 -8.20 -7.80
CA ARG A 151 -1.21 -9.35 -8.11
C ARG A 151 -1.08 -10.29 -6.91
N GLU A 152 -0.88 -9.68 -5.76
CA GLU A 152 -0.62 -10.33 -4.48
C GLU A 152 -1.04 -9.38 -3.37
N ILE A 153 -1.57 -9.94 -2.30
CA ILE A 153 -1.86 -9.20 -1.07
C ILE A 153 -1.07 -9.85 0.05
N ILE A 154 -0.33 -9.05 0.80
CA ILE A 154 0.46 -9.48 1.93
C ILE A 154 -0.21 -8.93 3.18
N GLY A 155 -0.46 -9.78 4.15
CA GLY A 155 -0.98 -9.37 5.45
C GLY A 155 -0.03 -9.77 6.56
N GLN A 156 0.19 -8.84 7.47
CA GLN A 156 1.01 -9.01 8.65
C GLN A 156 0.17 -8.68 9.88
N VAL A 157 0.33 -9.50 10.92
CA VAL A 157 -0.32 -9.28 12.21
C VAL A 157 0.78 -9.27 13.27
N SER A 158 1.05 -8.11 13.84
CA SER A 158 2.01 -7.92 14.93
C SER A 158 1.28 -7.60 16.22
N ARG A 159 1.77 -8.13 17.34
CA ARG A 159 1.24 -7.78 18.66
C ARG A 159 1.56 -6.31 18.94
N LEU A 160 0.54 -5.54 19.33
CA LEU A 160 0.73 -4.18 19.84
C LEU A 160 0.72 -4.22 21.37
N ASP A 161 -0.37 -4.73 21.95
CA ASP A 161 -0.52 -4.98 23.39
C ASP A 161 -1.07 -6.41 23.65
N ASP A 162 -1.34 -6.76 24.92
CA ASP A 162 -1.91 -8.07 25.28
C ASP A 162 -3.32 -8.32 24.74
N THR A 163 -4.04 -7.24 24.39
CA THR A 163 -5.44 -7.28 23.92
C THR A 163 -5.63 -6.70 22.51
N THR A 164 -4.59 -6.13 21.91
CA THR A 164 -4.65 -5.44 20.62
C THR A 164 -3.51 -5.89 19.70
N CYS A 165 -3.83 -6.03 18.42
CA CYS A 165 -2.88 -6.39 17.37
C CYS A 165 -2.91 -5.33 16.28
N LEU A 166 -1.74 -4.96 15.76
CA LEU A 166 -1.64 -4.17 14.55
C LEU A 166 -1.76 -5.10 13.33
N VAL A 167 -2.75 -4.83 12.49
CA VAL A 167 -2.94 -5.53 11.21
C VAL A 167 -2.54 -4.60 10.09
N GLN A 168 -1.60 -5.05 9.25
CA GLN A 168 -1.18 -4.35 8.06
C GLN A 168 -1.50 -5.19 6.83
N LEU A 169 -2.11 -4.57 5.82
CA LEU A 169 -2.38 -5.16 4.52
C LEU A 169 -1.67 -4.36 3.43
N LEU A 170 -0.97 -5.05 2.54
CA LEU A 170 -0.26 -4.49 1.41
C LEU A 170 -0.71 -5.18 0.13
N ALA A 171 -1.25 -4.43 -0.82
CA ALA A 171 -1.62 -4.91 -2.15
C ALA A 171 -0.56 -4.52 -3.19
N ASP A 172 -0.02 -5.50 -3.92
CA ASP A 172 0.89 -5.29 -5.05
C ASP A 172 0.09 -5.10 -6.35
N LEU A 173 0.22 -3.93 -6.97
CA LEU A 173 -0.40 -3.54 -8.25
C LEU A 173 0.58 -3.57 -9.43
N SER A 174 1.74 -4.20 -9.29
CA SER A 174 2.78 -4.28 -10.33
C SER A 174 2.31 -4.94 -11.63
N ASN A 175 1.27 -5.77 -11.60
CA ASN A 175 0.63 -6.35 -12.78
C ASN A 175 -0.14 -5.28 -13.58
N THR A 176 -1.00 -4.54 -12.89
CA THR A 176 -1.84 -3.48 -13.45
C THR A 176 -0.97 -2.32 -13.95
N ARG A 177 0.05 -1.94 -13.17
CA ARG A 177 1.02 -0.91 -13.52
C ARG A 177 1.79 -1.23 -14.80
N ARG A 178 2.27 -2.47 -14.97
CA ARG A 178 2.97 -2.89 -16.20
C ARG A 178 2.06 -2.83 -17.44
N GLY A 179 0.81 -3.25 -17.32
CA GLY A 179 -0.17 -3.12 -18.40
C GLY A 179 -0.43 -1.66 -18.77
N HIS A 180 -0.53 -0.78 -17.77
CA HIS A 180 -0.73 0.65 -17.96
C HIS A 180 0.45 1.37 -18.62
N LEU A 181 1.68 1.04 -18.21
CA LEU A 181 2.89 1.58 -18.83
C LEU A 181 3.07 1.06 -20.27
N GLY A 182 2.82 -0.23 -20.49
CA GLY A 182 2.87 -0.82 -21.84
C GLY A 182 1.86 -0.17 -22.79
N GLY A 183 0.62 0.02 -22.36
CA GLY A 183 -0.42 0.70 -23.15
C GLY A 183 -0.15 2.18 -23.39
N ALA A 184 0.50 2.86 -22.44
CA ALA A 184 0.88 4.27 -22.64
C ALA A 184 2.06 4.40 -23.61
N ALA A 185 3.03 3.48 -23.55
CA ALA A 185 4.16 3.45 -24.49
C ALA A 185 3.70 3.21 -25.93
N THR A 186 2.72 2.32 -26.14
CA THR A 186 2.17 2.08 -27.48
C THR A 186 1.41 3.30 -28.03
N LEU A 187 0.61 3.98 -27.20
CA LEU A 187 -0.10 5.21 -27.58
C LEU A 187 0.84 6.37 -27.87
N ALA A 188 1.87 6.56 -27.05
CA ALA A 188 2.88 7.61 -27.27
C ALA A 188 3.71 7.32 -28.53
N GLY A 189 4.12 6.05 -28.72
CA GLY A 189 4.87 5.61 -29.89
C GLY A 189 4.11 5.83 -31.20
N SER A 190 2.83 5.46 -31.25
CA SER A 190 2.01 5.65 -32.47
C SER A 190 1.79 7.13 -32.80
N GLY A 191 1.54 7.97 -31.79
CA GLY A 191 1.42 9.43 -31.95
C GLY A 191 2.72 10.06 -32.47
N ALA A 192 3.87 9.69 -31.89
CA ALA A 192 5.17 10.20 -32.31
C ALA A 192 5.53 9.79 -33.74
N VAL A 193 5.25 8.54 -34.14
CA VAL A 193 5.47 8.06 -35.50
C VAL A 193 4.57 8.82 -36.49
N ALA A 194 3.28 8.98 -36.18
CA ALA A 194 2.35 9.72 -37.05
C ALA A 194 2.77 11.20 -37.20
N THR A 195 3.19 11.85 -36.12
CA THR A 195 3.73 13.22 -36.16
C THR A 195 5.01 13.30 -37.00
N THR A 196 5.94 12.35 -36.83
CA THR A 196 7.19 12.31 -37.59
C THR A 196 6.91 12.17 -39.09
N ILE A 197 6.03 11.23 -39.46
CA ILE A 197 5.60 11.04 -40.86
C ILE A 197 4.98 12.33 -41.41
N GLY A 198 4.08 12.97 -40.67
CA GLY A 198 3.46 14.23 -41.08
C GLY A 198 4.48 15.34 -41.37
N ILE A 199 5.47 15.52 -40.48
CA ILE A 199 6.56 16.49 -40.69
C ILE A 199 7.37 16.15 -41.94
N THR A 200 7.75 14.87 -42.12
CA THR A 200 8.54 14.44 -43.30
C THR A 200 7.79 14.63 -44.62
N LEU A 201 6.46 14.52 -44.60
CA LEU A 201 5.61 14.73 -45.78
C LEU A 201 5.27 16.22 -46.02
N GLY A 202 5.83 17.14 -45.23
CA GLY A 202 5.61 18.58 -45.39
C GLY A 202 4.25 19.06 -44.90
N VAL A 203 3.55 18.29 -44.06
CA VAL A 203 2.31 18.72 -43.42
C VAL A 203 2.61 19.92 -42.50
N MET A 204 1.74 20.92 -42.52
CA MET A 204 1.83 22.09 -41.63
C MET A 204 2.02 21.65 -40.17
N LEU A 205 2.98 22.26 -39.48
CA LEU A 205 3.38 21.88 -38.12
C LEU A 205 2.20 21.73 -37.13
N PRO A 206 1.18 22.63 -37.10
CA PRO A 206 0.04 22.46 -36.21
C PRO A 206 -0.75 21.17 -36.46
N ILE A 207 -0.90 20.78 -37.73
CA ILE A 207 -1.63 19.57 -38.14
C ILE A 207 -0.78 18.33 -37.85
N ALA A 208 0.53 18.39 -38.10
CA ALA A 208 1.44 17.29 -37.82
C ALA A 208 1.53 16.95 -36.32
N LEU A 209 1.30 17.93 -35.43
CA LEU A 209 1.32 17.73 -33.98
C LEU A 209 0.01 17.20 -33.38
N LEU A 210 -1.11 17.20 -34.13
CA LEU A 210 -2.41 16.75 -33.62
C LEU A 210 -2.40 15.33 -33.04
N PRO A 211 -1.78 14.31 -33.69
CA PRO A 211 -1.74 12.95 -33.14
C PRO A 211 -1.05 12.88 -31.77
N ALA A 212 0.07 13.60 -31.58
CA ALA A 212 0.76 13.69 -30.31
C ALA A 212 -0.09 14.39 -29.23
N GLY A 213 -0.78 15.48 -29.60
CA GLY A 213 -1.69 16.20 -28.71
C GLY A 213 -2.86 15.33 -28.23
N ILE A 214 -3.51 14.59 -29.15
CA ILE A 214 -4.59 13.66 -28.83
C ILE A 214 -4.08 12.55 -27.90
N GLY A 215 -2.89 12.00 -28.18
CA GLY A 215 -2.24 10.99 -27.35
C GLY A 215 -2.00 11.46 -25.90
N LEU A 216 -1.53 12.71 -25.74
CA LEU A 216 -1.32 13.31 -24.42
C LEU A 216 -2.63 13.50 -23.64
N VAL A 217 -3.67 14.04 -24.27
CA VAL A 217 -4.97 14.26 -23.63
C VAL A 217 -5.61 12.93 -23.24
N ALA A 218 -5.61 11.94 -24.14
CA ALA A 218 -6.13 10.61 -23.88
C ALA A 218 -5.35 9.91 -22.74
N GLY A 219 -4.02 10.03 -22.75
CA GLY A 219 -3.14 9.52 -21.70
C GLY A 219 -3.45 10.12 -20.32
N ALA A 220 -3.59 11.45 -20.26
CA ALA A 220 -3.92 12.16 -19.02
C ALA A 220 -5.33 11.80 -18.50
N ALA A 221 -6.32 11.69 -19.37
CA ALA A 221 -7.68 11.29 -18.99
C ALA A 221 -7.69 9.84 -18.44
N LEU A 222 -6.93 8.94 -19.06
CA LEU A 222 -6.82 7.55 -18.61
C LEU A 222 -6.07 7.46 -17.28
N ALA A 223 -5.03 8.26 -17.07
CA ALA A 223 -4.31 8.39 -15.81
C ALA A 223 -5.24 8.81 -14.66
N ARG A 224 -6.08 9.83 -14.86
CA ARG A 224 -7.06 10.29 -13.86
C ARG A 224 -8.05 9.20 -13.44
N ARG A 225 -8.54 8.39 -14.39
CA ARG A 225 -9.44 7.26 -14.06
C ARG A 225 -8.75 6.20 -13.21
N ARG A 226 -7.45 6.00 -13.38
CA ARG A 226 -6.67 5.00 -12.61
C ARG A 226 -6.57 5.38 -11.13
N ILE A 227 -6.49 6.67 -10.82
CA ILE A 227 -6.48 7.17 -9.42
C ILE A 227 -7.74 6.71 -8.68
N GLY A 228 -8.92 6.84 -9.30
CA GLY A 228 -10.17 6.37 -8.68
C GLY A 228 -10.23 4.85 -8.43
N HIS A 229 -9.56 4.03 -9.24
CA HIS A 229 -9.48 2.58 -8.98
C HIS A 229 -8.59 2.24 -7.78
N VAL A 230 -7.56 3.04 -7.54
CA VAL A 230 -6.65 2.89 -6.40
C VAL A 230 -7.40 3.21 -5.10
N GLU A 231 -8.16 4.31 -5.10
CA GLU A 231 -9.00 4.70 -3.96
C GLU A 231 -10.02 3.59 -3.63
N GLN A 232 -10.66 3.00 -4.63
CA GLN A 232 -11.59 1.89 -4.43
C GLN A 232 -10.92 0.65 -3.83
N LEU A 233 -9.67 0.36 -4.21
CA LEU A 233 -8.91 -0.75 -3.65
C LEU A 233 -8.51 -0.47 -2.21
N GLN A 234 -8.09 0.77 -1.91
CA GLN A 234 -7.78 1.22 -0.57
C GLN A 234 -9.02 1.08 0.34
N VAL A 235 -10.18 1.58 -0.11
CA VAL A 235 -11.45 1.42 0.62
C VAL A 235 -11.78 -0.06 0.83
N SER A 236 -11.52 -0.94 -0.14
CA SER A 236 -11.75 -2.37 0.06
C SER A 236 -10.79 -3.00 1.07
N LEU A 237 -9.53 -2.56 1.15
CA LEU A 237 -8.61 -2.98 2.22
C LEU A 237 -9.07 -2.47 3.59
N GLU A 238 -9.49 -1.20 3.67
CA GLU A 238 -10.05 -0.61 4.88
C GLU A 238 -11.31 -1.34 5.34
N GLN A 239 -12.20 -1.74 4.41
CA GLN A 239 -13.38 -2.55 4.72
C GLN A 239 -13.03 -3.92 5.30
N VAL A 240 -11.95 -4.56 4.84
CA VAL A 240 -11.49 -5.82 5.45
C VAL A 240 -11.03 -5.57 6.89
N LEU A 241 -10.31 -4.47 7.13
CA LEU A 241 -9.87 -4.08 8.46
C LEU A 241 -11.04 -3.68 9.37
N ASP A 242 -12.03 -2.95 8.86
CA ASP A 242 -13.27 -2.60 9.57
C ASP A 242 -13.98 -3.86 10.06
N ARG A 243 -14.13 -4.87 9.21
CA ARG A 243 -14.80 -6.14 9.57
C ARG A 243 -14.01 -6.95 10.59
N LEU A 244 -12.67 -6.89 10.54
CA LEU A 244 -11.81 -7.51 11.53
C LEU A 244 -11.93 -6.80 12.88
N GLU A 245 -11.97 -5.48 12.89
CA GLU A 245 -12.15 -4.68 14.12
C GLU A 245 -13.50 -4.94 14.79
N HIS A 246 -14.58 -5.00 14.01
CA HIS A 246 -15.93 -5.20 14.53
C HIS A 246 -16.24 -6.68 14.85
N GLY A 247 -15.28 -7.58 14.63
CA GLY A 247 -15.41 -8.99 15.01
C GLY A 247 -16.55 -9.71 14.26
N GLU A 248 -16.88 -9.28 13.03
CA GLU A 248 -17.97 -9.88 12.24
C GLU A 248 -17.75 -11.38 11.93
N VAL A 249 -16.58 -11.93 12.28
CA VAL A 249 -16.38 -13.37 12.43
C VAL A 249 -15.49 -13.62 13.65
N ARG A 250 -16.11 -13.94 14.79
CA ARG A 250 -15.46 -14.78 15.80
C ARG A 250 -15.20 -16.13 15.10
N PRO A 251 -13.98 -16.69 15.12
CA PRO A 251 -13.75 -18.05 14.66
C PRO A 251 -14.41 -18.98 15.68
N ASP A 252 -15.73 -19.10 15.62
CA ASP A 252 -16.47 -20.05 16.43
C ASP A 252 -16.11 -21.44 15.94
N GLY A 253 -15.29 -22.12 16.75
CA GLY A 253 -15.35 -23.56 16.87
C GLY A 253 -16.75 -23.97 17.37
N SER A 254 -17.74 -23.91 16.49
CA SER A 254 -19.00 -24.66 16.60
C SER A 254 -19.74 -24.51 15.27
N GLY A 255 -19.59 -25.51 14.41
CA GLY A 255 -20.37 -25.63 13.19
C GLY A 255 -21.87 -25.64 13.52
N GLY A 256 -22.64 -24.81 12.83
CA GLY A 256 -24.10 -24.85 12.96
C GLY A 256 -24.84 -23.58 12.57
N ARG A 257 -24.57 -22.97 11.40
CA ARG A 257 -25.48 -21.92 10.87
C ARG A 257 -25.48 -21.72 9.35
N GLY A 258 -25.13 -22.76 8.58
CA GLY A 258 -25.16 -22.71 7.11
C GLY A 258 -26.11 -23.69 6.41
N LEU A 259 -26.66 -24.69 7.13
CA LEU A 259 -27.40 -25.80 6.50
C LEU A 259 -28.93 -25.62 6.45
N GLY A 260 -29.49 -24.66 7.20
CA GLY A 260 -30.95 -24.52 7.34
C GLY A 260 -31.67 -24.02 6.09
N THR A 261 -31.02 -23.23 5.23
CA THR A 261 -31.68 -22.60 4.07
C THR A 261 -31.79 -23.57 2.89
N PHE A 262 -30.74 -24.36 2.64
CA PHE A 262 -30.72 -25.35 1.56
C PHE A 262 -31.62 -26.56 1.86
N GLU A 263 -31.68 -27.02 3.12
CA GLU A 263 -32.60 -28.09 3.49
C GLU A 263 -34.07 -27.66 3.39
N ARG A 264 -34.37 -26.38 3.64
CA ARG A 264 -35.73 -25.84 3.50
C ARG A 264 -36.16 -25.76 2.04
N LEU A 265 -35.25 -25.34 1.15
CA LEU A 265 -35.47 -25.34 -0.30
C LEU A 265 -35.60 -26.76 -0.87
N ALA A 266 -34.77 -27.71 -0.42
CA ALA A 266 -34.86 -29.10 -0.86
C ALA A 266 -36.17 -29.77 -0.41
N ARG A 267 -36.69 -29.38 0.76
CA ARG A 267 -37.96 -29.87 1.30
C ARG A 267 -39.17 -29.30 0.55
N GLU A 268 -39.12 -28.04 0.15
CA GLU A 268 -40.19 -27.39 -0.61
C GLU A 268 -40.28 -27.95 -2.04
N ILE A 269 -39.14 -28.20 -2.69
CA ILE A 269 -39.10 -28.81 -4.04
C ILE A 269 -39.62 -30.25 -4.03
N ARG A 270 -39.27 -31.03 -2.98
CA ARG A 270 -39.81 -32.39 -2.82
C ARG A 270 -41.32 -32.38 -2.57
N ARG A 271 -41.84 -31.34 -1.90
CA ARG A 271 -43.27 -31.16 -1.64
C ARG A 271 -44.04 -30.77 -2.91
N SER A 272 -43.44 -29.98 -3.80
CA SER A 272 -44.08 -29.54 -5.05
C SER A 272 -44.06 -30.58 -6.17
N LEU A 273 -43.22 -31.61 -6.07
CA LEU A 273 -43.07 -32.69 -7.08
C LEU A 273 -43.76 -34.00 -6.68
N GLY A 274 -44.48 -34.01 -5.55
CA GLY A 274 -45.13 -35.20 -4.97
C GLY A 274 -46.65 -35.22 -5.11
N THR A 275 -47.19 -34.81 -6.26
CA THR A 275 -48.58 -35.08 -6.69
C THR A 275 -48.57 -35.71 -8.06
#